data_AF-A0A1G9KKU3-F1
#
_entry.id   AF-A0A1G9KKU3-F1
#
_cell.length_a   1.000
_cell.length_b   1.000
_cell.length_c   1.000
_cell.angle_alpha   90.00
_cell.angle_beta   90.00
_cell.angle_gamma   90.00
#
_symmetry.space_group_name_H-M   'P 1'
#
loop_
_entity.id
_entity.type
_entity.pdbx_description
1 polymer ?
#
loop_
_entity_poly.entity_id
_entity_poly.type
_entity_poly.pdbx_seq_one_letter_code
_entity_poly.pdbx_strand_id
1 'polypeptide(L)'
;GATSFDQNIGSWNVSNVSNLDGMFYNATLSTYNYDQLLIGWSALSLKNGIPFHGGNSKYCLGSDARQSIIDTFGWTISDAGMACLDSVSDADNDGVMDDVDTCANTPSGETVDAIGCSDSQKDSDNDGVNDALDTCANTPSGETADANGCSDSQKDADNDGVMDDLDTCPNTPVGETVDVNGCSDSQKDTDVDTDGDGIMDDVDTCANTPSGETADSNGCAPSQKDSDFDGVNDAVDACSDSPEDEAVDSNGCSDSQKDADNDGVIDAIDTCSNTPSGETADANGCSDSQKDTTEDSDNDGVQDTLDNCPTTYNPDQEDRDGDGLGDVCDTVELDVSQSFTPNGDGINDTWVIYNIENYPNSLVRVYNSWGKEVFSAKNYQNDWEGQYKNLNNKLPDSGSYYFQIDLDGNGNVDQDGWLYLTGL
;
A
#
# COMPACT_ATOMS: atom_id res chain seq x y z
N GLY A 1 32.68 64.10 -43.92
CA GLY A 1 32.77 63.65 -42.52
C GLY A 1 31.64 62.69 -42.23
N ALA A 2 31.74 61.93 -41.14
CA ALA A 2 30.65 61.09 -40.66
C ALA A 2 29.47 61.98 -40.25
N THR A 3 28.26 61.65 -40.69
CA THR A 3 27.03 62.42 -40.37
C THR A 3 26.30 61.88 -39.14
N SER A 4 26.79 60.79 -38.53
CA SER A 4 26.11 60.05 -37.44
C SER A 4 27.05 59.73 -36.26
N PHE A 5 28.08 60.54 -36.04
CA PHE A 5 29.02 60.31 -34.92
C PHE A 5 28.48 60.95 -33.64
N ASP A 6 28.23 60.13 -32.62
CA ASP A 6 27.77 60.54 -31.30
C ASP A 6 28.36 59.62 -30.21
N GLN A 7 29.64 59.81 -29.89
CA GLN A 7 30.35 59.04 -28.85
C GLN A 7 31.12 60.00 -27.94
N ASN A 8 31.27 59.63 -26.67
CA ASN A 8 32.05 60.41 -25.71
C ASN A 8 33.55 60.32 -26.05
N ILE A 9 34.15 61.45 -26.39
CA ILE A 9 35.59 61.59 -26.65
C ILE A 9 36.25 62.64 -25.75
N GLY A 10 35.62 63.00 -24.62
CA GLY A 10 36.18 63.96 -23.67
C GLY A 10 37.53 63.54 -23.08
N SER A 11 37.80 62.24 -23.02
CA SER A 11 39.08 61.70 -22.57
C SER A 11 40.22 61.80 -23.60
N TRP A 12 39.94 62.22 -24.84
CA TRP A 12 40.96 62.30 -25.87
C TRP A 12 41.93 63.46 -25.62
N ASN A 13 43.22 63.18 -25.71
CA ASN A 13 44.24 64.22 -25.56
C ASN A 13 44.42 65.01 -26.86
N VAL A 14 43.83 66.21 -26.92
CA VAL A 14 43.92 67.13 -28.06
C VAL A 14 44.98 68.22 -27.91
N SER A 15 45.83 68.15 -26.89
CA SER A 15 46.80 69.21 -26.53
C SER A 15 47.77 69.60 -27.67
N ASN A 16 48.00 68.70 -28.63
CA ASN A 16 48.93 68.93 -29.74
C ASN A 16 48.26 69.27 -31.08
N VAL A 17 46.93 69.27 -31.15
CA VAL A 17 46.20 69.49 -32.41
C VAL A 17 46.39 70.93 -32.89
N SER A 18 46.53 71.10 -34.22
CA SER A 18 46.74 72.41 -34.86
C SER A 18 45.54 72.92 -35.66
N ASN A 19 44.50 72.10 -35.90
CA ASN A 19 43.29 72.50 -36.61
C ASN A 19 42.15 71.51 -36.36
N LEU A 20 40.97 71.99 -35.95
CA LEU A 20 39.74 71.20 -35.75
C LEU A 20 38.51 71.81 -36.45
N ASP A 21 38.71 72.71 -37.42
CA ASP A 21 37.66 73.49 -38.09
C ASP A 21 36.66 72.63 -38.91
N GLY A 22 37.03 71.38 -39.21
CA GLY A 22 36.17 70.44 -39.96
C GLY A 22 35.71 69.23 -39.16
N MET A 23 36.05 69.12 -37.87
CA MET A 23 35.95 67.86 -37.11
C MET A 23 34.53 67.30 -37.11
N PHE A 24 33.52 68.14 -36.84
CA PHE A 24 32.11 67.77 -36.83
C PHE A 24 31.26 68.54 -37.85
N TYR A 25 31.86 68.98 -38.95
CA TYR A 25 31.13 69.66 -40.02
C TYR A 25 30.03 68.72 -40.60
N ASN A 26 28.76 69.05 -40.36
CA ASN A 26 27.55 68.24 -40.60
C ASN A 26 27.30 67.02 -39.68
N ALA A 27 27.97 66.93 -38.53
CA ALA A 27 27.63 65.97 -37.47
C ALA A 27 26.87 66.68 -36.33
N THR A 28 26.10 65.91 -35.57
CA THR A 28 25.41 66.37 -34.35
C THR A 28 25.69 65.36 -33.26
N LEU A 29 26.44 65.75 -32.24
CA LEU A 29 26.58 64.97 -31.01
C LEU A 29 25.36 65.26 -30.13
N SER A 30 24.98 64.29 -29.31
CA SER A 30 24.09 64.50 -28.17
C SER A 30 24.67 65.57 -27.24
N THR A 31 23.80 66.28 -26.51
CA THR A 31 24.22 67.30 -25.56
C THR A 31 25.15 66.73 -24.48
N TYR A 32 24.87 65.51 -24.00
CA TYR A 32 25.75 64.80 -23.07
C TYR A 32 27.16 64.59 -23.64
N ASN A 33 27.29 63.95 -24.81
CA ASN A 33 28.61 63.66 -25.37
C ASN A 33 29.38 64.93 -25.74
N TYR A 34 28.67 65.98 -26.17
CA TYR A 34 29.29 67.28 -26.44
C TYR A 34 29.73 68.00 -25.15
N ASP A 35 28.94 67.93 -24.09
CA ASP A 35 29.30 68.48 -22.77
C ASP A 35 30.52 67.74 -22.18
N GLN A 36 30.54 66.41 -22.21
CA GLN A 36 31.69 65.61 -21.78
C GLN A 36 32.95 65.93 -22.58
N LEU A 37 32.81 66.16 -23.89
CA LEU A 37 33.91 66.63 -24.74
C LEU A 37 34.47 67.96 -24.27
N LEU A 38 33.61 68.97 -24.08
CA LEU A 38 34.00 70.31 -23.65
C LEU A 38 34.66 70.28 -22.26
N ILE A 39 34.06 69.57 -21.31
CA ILE A 39 34.57 69.41 -19.95
C ILE A 39 35.95 68.74 -19.97
N GLY A 40 36.07 67.57 -20.61
CA GLY A 40 37.31 66.83 -20.67
C GLY A 40 38.44 67.61 -21.34
N TRP A 41 38.16 68.30 -22.44
CA TRP A 41 39.19 69.07 -23.15
C TRP A 41 39.59 70.35 -22.44
N SER A 42 38.67 71.00 -21.70
CA SER A 42 38.98 72.21 -20.93
C SER A 42 40.01 71.96 -19.82
N ALA A 43 40.14 70.72 -19.36
CA ALA A 43 41.12 70.31 -18.35
C ALA A 43 42.54 70.09 -18.92
N LEU A 44 42.71 70.11 -20.25
CA LEU A 44 43.99 69.89 -20.91
C LEU A 44 44.79 71.20 -21.08
N SER A 45 46.10 71.08 -21.30
CA SER A 45 46.95 72.20 -21.73
C SER A 45 46.89 72.35 -23.25
N LEU A 46 45.94 73.17 -23.74
CA LEU A 46 45.66 73.31 -25.16
C LEU A 46 46.60 74.31 -25.87
N LYS A 47 46.76 74.14 -27.19
CA LYS A 47 47.40 75.17 -28.04
C LYS A 47 46.46 76.37 -28.22
N ASN A 48 47.04 77.57 -28.32
CA ASN A 48 46.24 78.78 -28.48
C ASN A 48 45.69 78.97 -29.91
N GLY A 49 44.51 79.60 -30.02
CA GLY A 49 43.97 80.09 -31.29
C GLY A 49 43.48 79.01 -32.26
N ILE A 50 43.12 77.83 -31.77
CA ILE A 50 42.66 76.73 -32.63
C ILE A 50 41.18 76.90 -32.97
N PRO A 51 40.77 76.87 -34.25
CA PRO A 51 39.37 76.80 -34.63
C PRO A 51 38.84 75.38 -34.42
N PHE A 52 37.68 75.26 -33.79
CA PHE A 52 36.97 74.00 -33.56
C PHE A 52 35.53 74.11 -34.05
N HIS A 53 35.11 73.15 -34.88
CA HIS A 53 33.74 73.06 -35.36
C HIS A 53 33.02 71.90 -34.68
N GLY A 54 32.16 72.24 -33.72
CA GLY A 54 31.27 71.33 -32.96
C GLY A 54 30.06 70.82 -33.73
N GLY A 55 29.83 71.30 -34.95
CA GLY A 55 28.71 70.84 -35.79
C GLY A 55 27.39 71.50 -35.39
N ASN A 56 26.28 70.76 -35.49
CA ASN A 56 24.98 71.21 -34.96
C ASN A 56 24.77 70.81 -33.49
N SER A 57 25.83 70.39 -32.80
CA SER A 57 25.79 69.97 -31.40
C SER A 57 25.49 71.15 -30.48
N LYS A 58 24.73 70.89 -29.42
CA LYS A 58 24.32 71.87 -28.41
C LYS A 58 24.95 71.51 -27.07
N TYR A 59 25.29 72.50 -26.26
CA TYR A 59 25.89 72.31 -24.93
C TYR A 59 24.97 72.82 -23.81
N CYS A 60 25.15 72.28 -22.61
CA CYS A 60 24.54 72.78 -21.38
C CYS A 60 25.53 72.72 -20.21
N LEU A 61 25.81 71.54 -19.66
CA LEU A 61 26.71 71.36 -18.51
C LEU A 61 28.15 71.76 -18.83
N GLY A 62 28.56 71.63 -20.09
CA GLY A 62 29.87 72.02 -20.57
C GLY A 62 30.01 73.52 -20.83
N SER A 63 29.05 74.36 -20.45
CA SER A 63 29.07 75.81 -20.72
C SER A 63 30.28 76.53 -20.13
N ASP A 64 30.58 76.30 -18.85
CA ASP A 64 31.77 76.87 -18.18
C ASP A 64 33.07 76.35 -18.80
N ALA A 65 33.12 75.05 -19.12
CA ALA A 65 34.27 74.42 -19.75
C ALA A 65 34.54 74.99 -21.16
N ARG A 66 33.47 75.14 -21.95
CA ARG A 66 33.51 75.77 -23.28
C ARG A 66 34.01 77.20 -23.19
N GLN A 67 33.49 77.97 -22.25
CA GLN A 67 33.89 79.36 -22.05
C GLN A 67 35.35 79.44 -21.59
N SER A 68 35.80 78.55 -20.71
CA SER A 68 37.19 78.43 -20.28
C SER A 68 38.15 78.14 -21.45
N ILE A 69 37.77 77.27 -22.40
CA ILE A 69 38.56 77.00 -23.59
C ILE A 69 38.74 78.26 -24.46
N ILE A 70 37.66 79.02 -24.63
CA ILE A 70 37.66 80.28 -25.39
C ILE A 70 38.51 81.33 -24.69
N ASP A 71 38.29 81.56 -23.40
CA ASP A 71 38.91 82.66 -22.66
C ASP A 71 40.39 82.40 -22.38
N THR A 72 40.75 81.15 -22.07
CA THR A 72 42.13 80.79 -21.67
C THR A 72 43.02 80.54 -22.87
N PHE A 73 42.50 79.87 -23.90
CA PHE A 73 43.30 79.45 -25.06
C PHE A 73 42.94 80.20 -26.34
N GLY A 74 41.95 81.09 -26.33
CA GLY A 74 41.58 81.90 -27.48
C GLY A 74 41.02 81.09 -28.65
N TRP A 75 40.41 79.93 -28.39
CA TRP A 75 39.79 79.10 -29.43
C TRP A 75 38.56 79.78 -30.02
N THR A 76 38.31 79.52 -31.30
CA THR A 76 37.04 79.88 -31.95
C THR A 76 36.20 78.61 -32.09
N ILE A 77 35.08 78.54 -31.35
CA ILE A 77 34.19 77.38 -31.36
C ILE A 77 32.91 77.70 -32.11
N SER A 78 32.64 76.93 -33.17
CA SER A 78 31.41 76.99 -33.98
C SER A 78 30.52 75.78 -33.67
N ASP A 79 29.37 76.02 -33.04
CA ASP A 79 28.39 75.00 -32.63
C ASP A 79 26.95 75.56 -32.70
N ALA A 80 25.93 74.78 -32.34
CA ALA A 80 24.53 75.22 -32.39
C ALA A 80 24.08 76.00 -31.14
N GLY A 81 25.02 76.40 -30.28
CA GLY A 81 24.75 77.19 -29.09
C GLY A 81 24.28 76.39 -27.88
N MET A 82 24.00 77.13 -26.82
CA MET A 82 23.50 76.59 -25.57
C MET A 82 22.05 76.13 -25.73
N ALA A 83 21.75 74.93 -25.26
CA ALA A 83 20.39 74.43 -25.16
C ALA A 83 20.24 73.56 -23.92
N CYS A 84 20.23 74.20 -22.76
CA CYS A 84 19.66 73.59 -21.57
C CYS A 84 18.15 73.53 -21.78
N LEU A 85 17.59 72.32 -21.88
CA LEU A 85 16.14 72.17 -21.81
C LEU A 85 15.73 72.56 -20.39
N ASP A 86 14.83 73.55 -20.29
CA ASP A 86 14.38 74.19 -19.05
C ASP A 86 13.47 73.27 -18.18
N SER A 87 13.73 71.96 -18.17
CA SER A 87 13.01 70.96 -17.36
C SER A 87 13.72 69.60 -17.34
N VAL A 88 14.96 69.53 -16.83
CA VAL A 88 15.46 68.26 -16.28
C VAL A 88 14.88 68.14 -14.89
N SER A 89 13.84 67.32 -14.79
CA SER A 89 13.35 66.84 -13.51
C SER A 89 14.42 65.89 -12.98
N ASP A 90 14.66 66.00 -11.68
CA ASP A 90 15.33 65.01 -10.86
C ASP A 90 14.21 64.52 -9.96
N ALA A 91 13.53 63.46 -10.43
CA ALA A 91 12.23 63.06 -9.91
C ALA A 91 12.31 62.63 -8.44
N ASP A 92 13.41 62.01 -8.04
CA ASP A 92 13.66 61.52 -6.68
C ASP A 92 14.65 62.38 -5.87
N ASN A 93 15.28 63.37 -6.51
CA ASN A 93 16.20 64.34 -5.90
C ASN A 93 17.47 63.70 -5.34
N ASP A 94 17.99 62.66 -5.99
CA ASP A 94 19.22 61.98 -5.60
C ASP A 94 20.50 62.64 -6.14
N GLY A 95 20.35 63.65 -7.00
CA GLY A 95 21.44 64.41 -7.60
C GLY A 95 21.87 63.93 -8.98
N VAL A 96 21.21 62.90 -9.53
CA VAL A 96 21.32 62.44 -10.92
C VAL A 96 20.03 62.79 -11.66
N MET A 97 20.15 63.35 -12.85
CA MET A 97 18.99 63.83 -13.62
C MET A 97 18.28 62.67 -14.33
N ASP A 98 16.95 62.75 -14.50
CA ASP A 98 16.10 61.70 -15.10
C ASP A 98 16.60 61.16 -16.47
N ASP A 99 17.38 61.94 -17.24
CA ASP A 99 17.91 61.52 -18.56
C ASP A 99 19.20 60.68 -18.47
N VAL A 100 19.83 60.65 -17.29
CA VAL A 100 21.02 59.86 -16.95
C VAL A 100 20.72 58.83 -15.86
N ASP A 101 19.68 59.08 -15.07
CA ASP A 101 19.24 58.22 -13.97
C ASP A 101 18.55 56.94 -14.47
N THR A 102 19.16 55.81 -14.13
CA THR A 102 18.64 54.46 -14.42
C THR A 102 17.75 53.95 -13.28
N CYS A 103 17.81 54.59 -12.13
CA CYS A 103 17.24 54.19 -10.85
C CYS A 103 16.27 55.24 -10.29
N ALA A 104 15.24 55.58 -11.07
CA ALA A 104 14.26 56.66 -10.91
C ALA A 104 13.46 56.81 -9.58
N ASN A 105 13.79 56.07 -8.52
CA ASN A 105 13.20 56.19 -7.18
C ASN A 105 14.22 55.87 -6.08
N THR A 106 15.41 56.45 -6.15
CA THR A 106 16.44 56.31 -5.12
C THR A 106 15.91 56.75 -3.75
N PRO A 107 16.06 55.94 -2.69
CA PRO A 107 15.66 56.32 -1.36
C PRO A 107 16.37 57.61 -0.89
N SER A 108 15.60 58.55 -0.34
CA SER A 108 16.11 59.87 0.06
C SER A 108 17.23 59.76 1.12
N GLY A 109 18.38 60.34 0.80
CA GLY A 109 19.55 60.41 1.69
C GLY A 109 20.59 59.32 1.45
N GLU A 110 20.35 58.40 0.51
CA GLU A 110 21.36 57.45 0.06
C GLU A 110 22.33 58.11 -0.93
N THR A 111 23.56 57.59 -1.00
CA THR A 111 24.53 58.03 -2.00
C THR A 111 24.39 57.18 -3.25
N VAL A 112 24.37 57.83 -4.42
CA VAL A 112 24.20 57.17 -5.72
C VAL A 112 25.50 57.15 -6.53
N ASP A 113 25.59 56.18 -7.43
CA ASP A 113 26.65 56.13 -8.42
C ASP A 113 26.38 57.07 -9.63
N ALA A 114 27.22 56.98 -10.67
CA ALA A 114 27.15 57.87 -11.82
C ALA A 114 25.89 57.70 -12.69
N ILE A 115 25.08 56.66 -12.46
CA ILE A 115 23.83 56.39 -13.18
C ILE A 115 22.61 56.47 -12.26
N GLY A 116 22.74 57.06 -11.08
CA GLY A 116 21.64 57.28 -10.14
C GLY A 116 21.31 56.09 -9.24
N CYS A 117 22.09 55.01 -9.27
CA CYS A 117 21.76 53.84 -8.46
C CYS A 117 22.46 53.86 -7.10
N SER A 118 21.68 53.78 -6.03
CA SER A 118 22.20 53.49 -4.68
C SER A 118 22.51 52.01 -4.51
N ASP A 119 23.32 51.67 -3.49
CA ASP A 119 23.64 50.28 -3.18
C ASP A 119 22.41 49.45 -2.77
N SER A 120 21.34 50.10 -2.27
CA SER A 120 20.10 49.41 -1.91
C SER A 120 19.25 48.98 -3.12
N GLN A 121 19.51 49.56 -4.29
CA GLN A 121 18.78 49.30 -5.54
C GLN A 121 19.52 48.37 -6.50
N LYS A 122 20.79 48.04 -6.23
CA LYS A 122 21.58 47.14 -7.08
C LYS A 122 21.25 45.69 -6.73
N ASP A 123 20.90 44.91 -7.74
CA ASP A 123 20.58 43.50 -7.66
C ASP A 123 21.13 42.84 -8.94
N SER A 124 22.30 42.22 -8.81
CA SER A 124 23.11 41.79 -9.95
C SER A 124 22.55 40.56 -10.67
N ASP A 125 21.90 39.65 -9.96
CA ASP A 125 21.30 38.43 -10.50
C ASP A 125 19.77 38.49 -10.62
N ASN A 126 19.16 39.57 -10.12
CA ASN A 126 17.72 39.87 -10.17
C ASN A 126 16.87 38.83 -9.43
N ASP A 127 17.38 38.31 -8.31
CA ASP A 127 16.67 37.34 -7.48
C ASP A 127 15.71 38.00 -6.47
N GLY A 128 15.77 39.33 -6.35
CA GLY A 128 14.94 40.14 -5.48
C GLY A 128 15.61 40.57 -4.17
N VAL A 129 16.88 40.20 -3.94
CA VAL A 129 17.72 40.65 -2.82
C VAL A 129 18.85 41.52 -3.37
N ASN A 130 19.03 42.71 -2.79
CA ASN A 130 20.07 43.61 -3.28
C ASN A 130 21.48 43.10 -2.94
N ASP A 131 22.47 43.49 -3.76
CA ASP A 131 23.87 43.07 -3.68
C ASP A 131 24.49 43.25 -2.28
N ALA A 132 23.98 44.18 -1.47
CA ALA A 132 24.48 44.46 -0.13
C ALA A 132 23.97 43.47 0.94
N LEU A 133 22.82 42.84 0.69
CA LEU A 133 22.17 41.86 1.56
C LEU A 133 22.25 40.44 0.99
N ASP A 134 22.62 40.31 -0.28
CA ASP A 134 22.76 39.06 -0.98
C ASP A 134 24.10 38.37 -0.65
N THR A 135 23.98 37.18 -0.06
CA THR A 135 25.10 36.29 0.28
C THR A 135 25.48 35.39 -0.91
N CYS A 136 24.55 35.17 -1.83
CA CYS A 136 24.60 34.23 -2.94
C CYS A 136 24.46 34.96 -4.29
N ALA A 137 25.48 35.74 -4.65
CA ALA A 137 25.55 36.66 -5.81
C ALA A 137 25.23 36.11 -7.23
N ASN A 138 24.81 34.86 -7.38
CA ASN A 138 24.40 34.25 -8.66
C ASN A 138 23.28 33.22 -8.45
N THR A 139 22.20 33.59 -7.77
CA THR A 139 20.99 32.78 -7.66
C THR A 139 20.47 32.38 -9.04
N PRO A 140 20.26 31.07 -9.31
CA PRO A 140 19.83 30.61 -10.61
C PRO A 140 18.48 31.23 -11.04
N SER A 141 18.42 31.72 -12.28
CA SER A 141 17.21 32.35 -12.81
C SER A 141 16.01 31.41 -12.79
N GLY A 142 14.94 31.84 -12.13
CA GLY A 142 13.68 31.10 -11.99
C GLY A 142 13.54 30.35 -10.66
N GLU A 143 14.60 30.32 -9.85
CA GLU A 143 14.53 29.87 -8.47
C GLU A 143 14.12 31.03 -7.55
N THR A 144 13.59 30.68 -6.38
CA THR A 144 13.18 31.67 -5.37
C THR A 144 14.29 31.82 -4.34
N ALA A 145 14.89 33.00 -4.27
CA ALA A 145 15.83 33.36 -3.22
C ALA A 145 15.14 33.51 -1.86
N ASP A 146 15.85 33.15 -0.79
CA ASP A 146 15.45 33.48 0.57
C ASP A 146 15.87 34.90 0.97
N ALA A 147 15.72 35.25 2.25
CA ALA A 147 16.00 36.61 2.74
C ALA A 147 17.49 37.01 2.65
N ASN A 148 18.40 36.05 2.47
CA ASN A 148 19.83 36.28 2.29
C ASN A 148 20.26 36.17 0.83
N GLY A 149 19.32 36.09 -0.12
CA GLY A 149 19.61 35.98 -1.54
C GLY A 149 19.97 34.56 -1.97
N CYS A 150 19.74 33.51 -1.16
CA CYS A 150 20.13 32.16 -1.56
C CYS A 150 18.91 31.32 -1.92
N SER A 151 18.93 30.63 -3.06
CA SER A 151 17.96 29.58 -3.36
C SER A 151 18.33 28.27 -2.68
N ASP A 152 17.39 27.31 -2.66
CA ASP A 152 17.62 26.01 -2.03
C ASP A 152 18.76 25.22 -2.71
N SER A 153 19.01 25.43 -4.01
CA SER A 153 20.10 24.76 -4.74
C SER A 153 21.51 25.27 -4.44
N GLN A 154 21.61 26.34 -3.64
CA GLN A 154 22.88 26.97 -3.25
C GLN A 154 23.19 26.79 -1.76
N LYS A 155 22.31 26.15 -0.99
CA LYS A 155 22.50 25.94 0.44
C LYS A 155 23.30 24.66 0.68
N ASP A 156 24.20 24.74 1.64
CA ASP A 156 25.04 23.63 2.12
C ASP A 156 25.20 23.80 3.63
N ALA A 157 24.34 23.13 4.39
CA ALA A 157 24.15 23.36 5.82
C ALA A 157 25.35 22.92 6.66
N ASP A 158 26.05 21.86 6.25
CA ASP A 158 27.20 21.30 6.97
C ASP A 158 28.56 21.59 6.30
N ASN A 159 28.55 22.24 5.14
CA ASN A 159 29.71 22.71 4.38
C ASN A 159 30.62 21.56 3.93
N ASP A 160 30.05 20.43 3.56
CA ASP A 160 30.79 19.27 3.05
C ASP A 160 31.02 19.32 1.52
N GLY A 161 30.39 20.28 0.84
CA GLY A 161 30.52 20.52 -0.59
C GLY A 161 29.44 19.85 -1.44
N VAL A 162 28.45 19.19 -0.84
CA VAL A 162 27.22 18.72 -1.48
C VAL A 162 26.06 19.59 -0.99
N MET A 163 25.31 20.16 -1.93
CA MET A 163 24.20 21.07 -1.60
C MET A 163 23.05 20.32 -0.93
N ASP A 164 22.31 20.99 -0.04
CA ASP A 164 21.22 20.44 0.78
C ASP A 164 20.15 19.68 -0.05
N ASP A 165 19.92 20.09 -1.30
CA ASP A 165 18.95 19.45 -2.19
C ASP A 165 19.43 18.13 -2.82
N LEU A 166 20.74 17.88 -2.75
CA LEU A 166 21.44 16.69 -3.22
C LEU A 166 22.07 15.88 -2.08
N ASP A 167 22.16 16.45 -0.88
CA ASP A 167 22.75 15.82 0.29
C ASP A 167 21.75 14.89 1.00
N THR A 168 22.15 13.62 1.13
CA THR A 168 21.38 12.57 1.83
C THR A 168 21.83 12.40 3.28
N CYS A 169 23.00 12.95 3.65
CA CYS A 169 23.67 12.78 4.92
C CYS A 169 23.85 14.12 5.67
N PRO A 170 22.76 14.79 6.04
CA PRO A 170 22.84 16.08 6.70
C PRO A 170 23.64 15.95 8.01
N ASN A 171 24.61 16.84 8.20
CA ASN A 171 25.58 16.92 9.30
C ASN A 171 26.83 16.03 9.14
N THR A 172 27.42 15.99 7.95
CA THR A 172 28.74 15.44 7.72
C THR A 172 29.79 16.04 8.67
N PRO A 173 30.57 15.20 9.39
CA PRO A 173 31.63 15.69 10.25
C PRO A 173 32.66 16.54 9.49
N VAL A 174 32.98 17.73 10.04
CA VAL A 174 33.93 18.67 9.45
C VAL A 174 35.27 18.01 9.13
N GLY A 175 35.69 18.14 7.86
CA GLY A 175 36.99 17.70 7.36
C GLY A 175 37.03 16.28 6.82
N GLU A 176 35.90 15.57 6.82
CA GLU A 176 35.77 14.29 6.14
C GLU A 176 35.51 14.47 4.64
N THR A 177 35.90 13.48 3.84
CA THR A 177 35.59 13.45 2.42
C THR A 177 34.28 12.71 2.20
N VAL A 178 33.39 13.31 1.41
CA VAL A 178 32.06 12.75 1.11
C VAL A 178 31.99 12.16 -0.30
N ASP A 179 30.99 11.31 -0.52
CA ASP A 179 30.65 10.84 -1.86
C ASP A 179 29.67 11.79 -2.57
N VAL A 180 29.11 11.34 -3.70
CA VAL A 180 28.19 12.15 -4.52
C VAL A 180 26.87 12.48 -3.82
N ASN A 181 26.53 11.78 -2.74
CA ASN A 181 25.29 11.98 -1.98
C ASN A 181 25.55 12.71 -0.64
N GLY A 182 26.73 13.30 -0.44
CA GLY A 182 27.10 14.00 0.80
C GLY A 182 27.50 13.07 1.95
N CYS A 183 27.61 11.76 1.73
CA CYS A 183 27.87 10.83 2.83
C CYS A 183 29.37 10.52 2.99
N SER A 184 29.92 10.76 4.19
CA SER A 184 31.26 10.31 4.56
C SER A 184 31.30 8.82 4.91
N ASP A 185 32.51 8.24 4.91
CA ASP A 185 32.70 6.85 5.35
C ASP A 185 32.30 6.63 6.82
N SER A 186 32.43 7.65 7.69
CA SER A 186 32.05 7.51 9.10
C SER A 186 30.54 7.58 9.34
N GLN A 187 29.79 8.22 8.45
CA GLN A 187 28.32 8.25 8.48
C GLN A 187 27.69 7.03 7.77
N LYS A 188 28.44 6.39 6.87
CA LYS A 188 28.06 5.10 6.26
C LYS A 188 28.28 3.91 7.19
N ASP A 189 29.04 4.11 8.26
CA ASP A 189 29.40 3.06 9.20
C ASP A 189 28.20 2.71 10.10
N THR A 190 27.44 1.70 9.65
CA THR A 190 26.34 1.06 10.37
C THR A 190 26.82 -0.08 11.26
N ASP A 191 28.02 -0.01 11.85
CA ASP A 191 28.58 -0.96 12.85
C ASP A 191 27.75 -1.05 14.17
N VAL A 192 26.44 -0.82 14.11
CA VAL A 192 25.50 -1.10 15.17
C VAL A 192 25.16 -2.59 15.07
N ASP A 193 25.49 -3.31 16.14
CA ASP A 193 25.01 -4.67 16.42
C ASP A 193 24.04 -4.51 17.59
N THR A 194 22.75 -4.34 17.25
CA THR A 194 21.71 -3.95 18.21
C THR A 194 21.45 -5.03 19.25
N ASP A 195 21.51 -6.30 18.87
CA ASP A 195 21.22 -7.43 19.76
C ASP A 195 22.48 -8.11 20.35
N GLY A 196 23.66 -7.76 19.84
CA GLY A 196 24.95 -8.19 20.36
C GLY A 196 25.32 -9.62 20.01
N ASP A 197 24.74 -10.18 18.95
CA ASP A 197 24.97 -11.57 18.52
C ASP A 197 26.27 -11.77 17.72
N GLY A 198 26.92 -10.66 17.34
CA GLY A 198 28.17 -10.62 16.61
C GLY A 198 28.02 -10.43 15.10
N ILE A 199 26.80 -10.26 14.59
CA ILE A 199 26.47 -9.88 13.21
C ILE A 199 25.90 -8.44 13.23
N MET A 200 26.38 -7.58 12.34
CA MET A 200 25.97 -6.16 12.31
C MET A 200 24.58 -6.00 11.70
N ASP A 201 23.81 -4.98 12.14
CA ASP A 201 22.41 -4.75 11.74
C ASP A 201 22.18 -4.69 10.22
N ASP A 202 23.17 -4.28 9.42
CA ASP A 202 23.08 -4.17 7.96
C ASP A 202 23.16 -5.52 7.22
N VAL A 203 23.74 -6.52 7.88
CA VAL A 203 23.89 -7.90 7.39
C VAL A 203 23.16 -8.92 8.26
N ASP A 204 22.56 -8.48 9.37
CA ASP A 204 21.74 -9.27 10.27
C ASP A 204 20.28 -9.33 9.77
N THR A 205 19.84 -10.54 9.45
CA THR A 205 18.46 -10.83 9.02
C THR A 205 17.52 -10.98 10.22
N CYS A 206 18.06 -11.24 11.41
CA CYS A 206 17.37 -11.65 12.62
C CYS A 206 17.71 -10.71 13.79
N ALA A 207 17.30 -9.44 13.68
CA ALA A 207 17.59 -8.32 14.59
C ALA A 207 17.30 -8.47 16.11
N ASN A 208 16.91 -9.65 16.59
CA ASN A 208 16.69 -9.93 18.02
C ASN A 208 17.09 -11.38 18.36
N THR A 209 18.30 -11.78 18.00
CA THR A 209 18.87 -13.07 18.36
C THR A 209 18.89 -13.29 19.87
N PRO A 210 18.27 -14.37 20.39
CA PRO A 210 18.22 -14.64 21.81
C PRO A 210 19.61 -14.76 22.46
N SER A 211 19.83 -13.96 23.51
CA SER A 211 21.10 -13.96 24.25
C SER A 211 21.45 -15.37 24.78
N GLY A 212 22.62 -15.87 24.35
CA GLY A 212 23.13 -17.20 24.73
C GLY A 212 22.99 -18.26 23.65
N GLU A 213 22.24 -17.97 22.58
CA GLU A 213 22.28 -18.76 21.35
C GLU A 213 23.41 -18.29 20.43
N THR A 214 23.84 -19.14 19.50
CA THR A 214 24.82 -18.78 18.48
C THR A 214 24.10 -18.43 17.20
N ALA A 215 24.24 -17.19 16.75
CA ALA A 215 23.82 -16.76 15.42
C ALA A 215 24.63 -17.47 14.33
N ASP A 216 24.01 -17.70 13.18
CA ASP A 216 24.70 -18.10 11.97
C ASP A 216 25.24 -16.91 11.17
N SER A 217 25.66 -17.11 9.93
CA SER A 217 26.22 -16.04 9.10
C SER A 217 25.22 -14.94 8.71
N ASN A 218 23.92 -15.18 8.89
CA ASN A 218 22.85 -14.23 8.59
C ASN A 218 22.30 -13.61 9.87
N GLY A 219 22.94 -13.83 11.02
CA GLY A 219 22.46 -13.34 12.31
C GLY A 219 21.34 -14.17 12.90
N CYS A 220 20.97 -15.34 12.36
CA CYS A 220 19.82 -16.09 12.88
C CYS A 220 20.25 -17.27 13.77
N ALA A 221 19.71 -17.36 14.99
CA ALA A 221 19.85 -18.55 15.82
C ALA A 221 18.90 -19.68 15.36
N PRO A 222 19.19 -20.95 15.71
CA PRO A 222 18.33 -22.09 15.33
C PRO A 222 16.86 -21.96 15.76
N SER A 223 16.60 -21.29 16.88
CA SER A 223 15.25 -21.07 17.40
C SER A 223 14.41 -20.07 16.59
N GLN A 224 15.05 -19.25 15.74
CA GLN A 224 14.42 -18.22 14.92
C GLN A 224 14.19 -18.66 13.47
N LYS A 225 14.66 -19.86 13.09
CA LYS A 225 14.51 -20.36 11.73
C LYS A 225 13.19 -21.11 11.58
N ASP A 226 12.42 -20.72 10.60
CA ASP A 226 11.11 -21.27 10.26
C ASP A 226 11.02 -21.22 8.73
N SER A 227 11.24 -22.36 8.09
CA SER A 227 11.50 -22.46 6.65
C SER A 227 10.24 -22.36 5.79
N ASP A 228 9.11 -22.85 6.30
CA ASP A 228 7.80 -22.85 5.64
C ASP A 228 6.84 -21.79 6.23
N PHE A 229 7.26 -21.08 7.28
CA PHE A 229 6.58 -19.94 7.90
C PHE A 229 5.24 -20.30 8.56
N ASP A 230 5.16 -21.52 9.10
CA ASP A 230 3.96 -22.05 9.74
C ASP A 230 3.84 -21.65 11.22
N GLY A 231 4.89 -21.03 11.77
CA GLY A 231 4.98 -20.58 13.15
C GLY A 231 5.68 -21.56 14.09
N VAL A 232 6.21 -22.68 13.59
CA VAL A 232 6.96 -23.70 14.31
C VAL A 232 8.39 -23.74 13.76
N ASN A 233 9.38 -23.47 14.61
CA ASN A 233 10.75 -23.40 14.12
C ASN A 233 11.29 -24.75 13.62
N ASP A 234 12.22 -24.72 12.66
CA ASP A 234 12.84 -25.87 11.99
C ASP A 234 13.38 -26.94 12.96
N ALA A 235 13.74 -26.56 14.18
CA ALA A 235 14.33 -27.48 15.16
C ALA A 235 13.29 -28.39 15.83
N VAL A 236 12.02 -27.98 15.85
CA VAL A 236 10.90 -28.75 16.44
C VAL A 236 9.80 -29.07 15.43
N ASP A 237 9.87 -28.51 14.23
CA ASP A 237 8.98 -28.83 13.13
C ASP A 237 9.29 -30.21 12.52
N ALA A 238 8.27 -31.06 12.47
CA ALA A 238 8.29 -32.39 11.89
C ALA A 238 7.82 -32.40 10.42
N CYS A 239 7.17 -31.33 9.96
CA CYS A 239 6.52 -31.17 8.68
C CYS A 239 6.98 -29.88 7.97
N SER A 240 8.26 -29.86 7.57
CA SER A 240 9.01 -28.78 6.90
C SER A 240 8.45 -28.12 5.63
N ASP A 241 7.23 -28.47 5.21
CA ASP A 241 6.56 -27.94 4.02
C ASP A 241 5.04 -27.83 4.21
N SER A 242 4.61 -27.43 5.40
CA SER A 242 3.21 -27.26 5.72
C SER A 242 2.53 -26.19 4.84
N PRO A 243 1.26 -26.40 4.44
CA PRO A 243 0.54 -25.43 3.61
C PRO A 243 0.25 -24.13 4.36
N GLU A 244 0.62 -22.98 3.78
CA GLU A 244 0.46 -21.62 4.34
C GLU A 244 -0.96 -21.27 4.83
N ASP A 245 -2.00 -21.88 4.24
CA ASP A 245 -3.41 -21.63 4.56
C ASP A 245 -4.01 -22.63 5.56
N GLU A 246 -3.22 -23.56 6.09
CA GLU A 246 -3.67 -24.58 7.05
C GLU A 246 -3.12 -24.32 8.45
N ALA A 247 -3.93 -24.58 9.47
CA ALA A 247 -3.45 -24.51 10.84
C ALA A 247 -2.60 -25.74 11.15
N VAL A 248 -1.39 -25.52 11.65
CA VAL A 248 -0.48 -26.58 12.09
C VAL A 248 -0.62 -26.86 13.59
N ASP A 249 -0.24 -28.07 14.00
CA ASP A 249 -0.15 -28.44 15.41
C ASP A 249 1.21 -28.03 16.03
N SER A 250 1.48 -28.47 17.27
CA SER A 250 2.71 -28.10 17.98
C SER A 250 4.00 -28.67 17.36
N ASN A 251 3.89 -29.58 16.38
CA ASN A 251 5.01 -30.16 15.66
C ASN A 251 5.06 -29.66 14.20
N GLY A 252 4.33 -28.60 13.84
CA GLY A 252 4.33 -28.02 12.49
C GLY A 252 3.51 -28.80 11.46
N CYS A 253 2.76 -29.82 11.88
CA CYS A 253 1.99 -30.64 10.94
C CYS A 253 0.54 -30.16 10.83
N SER A 254 0.12 -29.85 9.60
CA SER A 254 -1.28 -29.62 9.26
C SER A 254 -2.08 -30.93 9.21
N ASP A 255 -3.41 -30.86 9.29
CA ASP A 255 -4.27 -32.05 9.21
C ASP A 255 -4.14 -32.77 7.85
N SER A 256 -3.73 -32.07 6.79
CA SER A 256 -3.51 -32.67 5.47
C SER A 256 -2.18 -33.43 5.32
N GLN A 257 -1.27 -33.31 6.29
CA GLN A 257 0.05 -33.97 6.27
C GLN A 257 0.18 -35.12 7.28
N LYS A 258 -0.75 -35.25 8.23
CA LYS A 258 -0.67 -36.27 9.28
C LYS A 258 -0.89 -37.67 8.70
N ASP A 259 0.03 -38.58 9.02
CA ASP A 259 0.01 -40.00 8.68
C ASP A 259 0.55 -40.76 9.91
N ALA A 260 -0.35 -41.21 10.77
CA ALA A 260 -0.03 -41.70 12.11
C ALA A 260 0.76 -43.01 12.10
N ASP A 261 0.52 -43.90 11.13
CA ASP A 261 1.17 -45.20 11.02
C ASP A 261 2.22 -45.28 9.90
N ASN A 262 2.39 -44.19 9.13
CA ASN A 262 3.36 -44.00 8.06
C ASN A 262 3.18 -45.01 6.92
N ASP A 263 1.93 -45.35 6.60
CA ASP A 263 1.60 -46.25 5.50
C ASP A 263 1.49 -45.55 4.13
N GLY A 264 1.56 -44.22 4.13
CA GLY A 264 1.49 -43.36 2.96
C GLY A 264 0.10 -42.80 2.66
N VAL A 265 -0.87 -43.03 3.53
CA VAL A 265 -2.23 -42.49 3.46
C VAL A 265 -2.50 -41.62 4.67
N ILE A 266 -2.88 -40.36 4.43
CA ILE A 266 -3.07 -39.39 5.52
C ILE A 266 -4.28 -39.75 6.40
N ASP A 267 -4.21 -39.41 7.69
CA ASP A 267 -5.21 -39.72 8.72
C ASP A 267 -6.64 -39.33 8.32
N ALA A 268 -6.79 -38.24 7.55
CA ALA A 268 -8.10 -37.74 7.11
C ALA A 268 -8.83 -38.67 6.13
N ILE A 269 -8.11 -39.56 5.44
CA ILE A 269 -8.64 -40.52 4.47
C ILE A 269 -8.27 -41.97 4.81
N ASP A 270 -7.43 -42.20 5.82
CA ASP A 270 -7.07 -43.51 6.32
C ASP A 270 -8.20 -44.10 7.20
N THR A 271 -8.73 -45.23 6.77
CA THR A 271 -9.77 -45.99 7.47
C THR A 271 -9.17 -47.00 8.47
N CYS A 272 -7.88 -47.29 8.35
CA CYS A 272 -7.16 -48.34 9.04
C CYS A 272 -5.93 -47.78 9.74
N SER A 273 -6.15 -47.06 10.85
CA SER A 273 -5.15 -46.26 11.60
C SER A 273 -3.91 -46.99 12.18
N ASN A 274 -3.69 -48.27 11.84
CA ASN A 274 -2.53 -49.07 12.23
C ASN A 274 -2.19 -50.12 11.15
N THR A 275 -2.02 -49.71 9.91
CA THR A 275 -1.47 -50.53 8.84
C THR A 275 -0.13 -51.12 9.24
N PRO A 276 0.01 -52.47 9.20
CA PRO A 276 1.25 -53.10 9.62
C PRO A 276 2.45 -52.64 8.78
N SER A 277 3.47 -52.12 9.45
CA SER A 277 4.73 -51.67 8.83
C SER A 277 5.32 -52.73 7.89
N GLY A 278 5.44 -52.38 6.61
CA GLY A 278 6.01 -53.23 5.56
C GLY A 278 4.96 -53.91 4.67
N GLU A 279 3.68 -53.75 4.98
CA GLU A 279 2.58 -54.07 4.07
C GLU A 279 2.25 -52.88 3.17
N THR A 280 1.59 -53.14 2.04
CA THR A 280 1.15 -52.10 1.11
C THR A 280 -0.29 -51.70 1.45
N ALA A 281 -0.47 -50.46 1.91
CA ALA A 281 -1.79 -49.85 2.05
C ALA A 281 -2.48 -49.66 0.69
N ASP A 282 -3.80 -49.68 0.68
CA ASP A 282 -4.60 -49.27 -0.47
C ASP A 282 -4.97 -47.79 -0.42
N ALA A 283 -5.92 -47.35 -1.26
CA ALA A 283 -6.32 -45.94 -1.32
C ALA A 283 -7.03 -45.43 -0.05
N ASN A 284 -7.48 -46.34 0.83
CA ASN A 284 -8.15 -46.01 2.09
C ASN A 284 -7.25 -46.33 3.30
N GLY A 285 -5.95 -46.54 3.07
CA GLY A 285 -4.99 -46.81 4.13
C GLY A 285 -5.10 -48.23 4.70
N CYS A 286 -5.72 -49.19 4.02
CA CYS A 286 -5.85 -50.56 4.55
C CYS A 286 -4.97 -51.53 3.76
N SER A 287 -4.19 -52.37 4.46
CA SER A 287 -3.49 -53.49 3.83
C SER A 287 -4.41 -54.69 3.60
N ASP A 288 -3.95 -55.64 2.76
CA ASP A 288 -4.67 -56.90 2.52
C ASP A 288 -4.87 -57.74 3.79
N SER A 289 -4.05 -57.56 4.83
CA SER A 289 -4.21 -58.29 6.10
C SER A 289 -5.29 -57.69 7.00
N GLN A 290 -5.64 -56.41 6.79
CA GLN A 290 -6.70 -55.70 7.48
C GLN A 290 -8.04 -55.77 6.75
N LYS A 291 -8.01 -56.04 5.43
CA LYS A 291 -9.21 -56.31 4.63
C LYS A 291 -9.68 -57.75 4.86
N ASP A 292 -10.52 -57.92 5.88
CA ASP A 292 -11.23 -59.19 6.07
C ASP A 292 -12.12 -59.47 4.85
N THR A 293 -11.72 -60.44 4.02
CA THR A 293 -12.31 -60.67 2.69
C THR A 293 -12.60 -62.14 2.42
N THR A 294 -12.92 -62.96 3.43
CA THR A 294 -13.24 -64.38 3.15
C THR A 294 -14.46 -65.00 3.82
N GLU A 295 -15.15 -64.36 4.78
CA GLU A 295 -16.36 -64.94 5.36
C GLU A 295 -17.61 -64.15 4.92
N ASP A 296 -18.29 -64.74 3.94
CA ASP A 296 -19.65 -64.42 3.47
C ASP A 296 -20.39 -65.77 3.47
N SER A 297 -20.95 -66.08 4.62
CA SER A 297 -21.43 -67.41 5.01
C SER A 297 -22.65 -67.85 4.22
N ASP A 298 -23.44 -66.93 3.67
CA ASP A 298 -24.62 -67.22 2.86
C ASP A 298 -24.51 -66.79 1.38
N ASN A 299 -23.41 -66.16 1.00
CA ASN A 299 -23.06 -65.72 -0.36
C ASN A 299 -24.05 -64.69 -0.92
N ASP A 300 -24.52 -63.77 -0.09
CA ASP A 300 -25.43 -62.71 -0.50
C ASP A 300 -24.73 -61.44 -1.02
N GLY A 301 -23.42 -61.35 -0.82
CA GLY A 301 -22.59 -60.22 -1.24
C GLY A 301 -22.34 -59.18 -0.15
N VAL A 302 -22.87 -59.40 1.05
CA VAL A 302 -22.55 -58.67 2.29
C VAL A 302 -21.63 -59.57 3.13
N GLN A 303 -20.63 -58.98 3.79
CA GLN A 303 -19.69 -59.75 4.62
C GLN A 303 -20.30 -60.07 5.98
N ASP A 304 -19.98 -61.21 6.60
CA ASP A 304 -20.57 -61.66 7.89
C ASP A 304 -20.47 -60.60 9.01
N THR A 305 -19.49 -59.71 8.98
CA THR A 305 -19.30 -58.62 9.97
C THR A 305 -20.17 -57.39 9.72
N LEU A 306 -20.69 -57.23 8.49
CA LEU A 306 -21.54 -56.15 8.04
C LEU A 306 -22.95 -56.62 7.69
N ASP A 307 -23.19 -57.92 7.74
CA ASP A 307 -24.44 -58.58 7.44
C ASP A 307 -25.32 -58.65 8.70
N ASN A 308 -26.52 -58.05 8.64
CA ASN A 308 -27.50 -58.10 9.73
C ASN A 308 -28.20 -59.47 9.83
N CYS A 309 -27.94 -60.37 8.87
CA CYS A 309 -28.32 -61.78 8.89
C CYS A 309 -27.21 -62.70 8.34
N PRO A 310 -26.06 -62.88 9.03
CA PRO A 310 -24.83 -63.54 8.53
C PRO A 310 -24.93 -64.97 8.00
N THR A 311 -26.12 -65.57 7.99
CA THR A 311 -26.34 -66.95 7.53
C THR A 311 -27.60 -67.09 6.69
N THR A 312 -28.30 -65.99 6.38
CA THR A 312 -29.57 -65.97 5.67
C THR A 312 -29.61 -64.89 4.59
N TYR A 313 -29.38 -65.31 3.34
CA TYR A 313 -29.29 -64.43 2.17
C TYR A 313 -30.30 -63.26 2.15
N ASN A 314 -29.80 -62.04 2.26
CA ASN A 314 -30.55 -60.78 2.25
C ASN A 314 -29.70 -59.58 1.79
N PRO A 315 -29.35 -59.51 0.48
CA PRO A 315 -28.43 -58.49 -0.05
C PRO A 315 -28.91 -57.04 0.13
N ASP A 316 -30.21 -56.84 0.34
CA ASP A 316 -30.83 -55.53 0.55
C ASP A 316 -30.79 -55.07 2.02
N GLN A 317 -30.38 -55.95 2.95
CA GLN A 317 -30.15 -55.65 4.38
C GLN A 317 -31.32 -54.88 5.04
N GLU A 318 -32.57 -55.23 4.69
CA GLU A 318 -33.75 -54.62 5.32
C GLU A 318 -33.74 -54.91 6.83
N ASP A 319 -33.88 -53.85 7.62
CA ASP A 319 -33.97 -53.84 9.09
C ASP A 319 -34.95 -52.71 9.45
N ARG A 320 -36.25 -53.02 9.47
CA ARG A 320 -37.29 -51.98 9.56
C ARG A 320 -37.44 -51.39 10.96
N ASP A 321 -37.18 -52.17 12.01
CA ASP A 321 -37.23 -51.70 13.40
C ASP A 321 -35.88 -51.12 13.88
N GLY A 322 -34.79 -51.39 13.18
CA GLY A 322 -33.47 -50.81 13.43
C GLY A 322 -32.77 -51.44 14.63
N ASP A 323 -33.11 -52.69 14.98
CA ASP A 323 -32.52 -53.39 16.12
C ASP A 323 -31.17 -54.05 15.80
N GLY A 324 -30.78 -54.05 14.52
CA GLY A 324 -29.55 -54.62 14.00
C GLY A 324 -29.65 -56.09 13.59
N LEU A 325 -30.82 -56.71 13.67
CA LEU A 325 -31.15 -58.00 13.07
C LEU A 325 -31.96 -57.75 11.80
N GLY A 326 -31.56 -58.37 10.69
CA GLY A 326 -32.31 -58.18 9.45
C GLY A 326 -33.68 -58.84 9.48
N ASP A 327 -34.65 -58.24 8.77
CA ASP A 327 -36.05 -58.67 8.71
C ASP A 327 -36.22 -60.16 8.36
N VAL A 328 -35.26 -60.75 7.63
CA VAL A 328 -35.31 -62.16 7.20
C VAL A 328 -34.90 -63.16 8.28
N CYS A 329 -34.15 -62.73 9.28
CA CYS A 329 -33.64 -63.58 10.37
C CYS A 329 -34.06 -63.09 11.76
N ASP A 330 -34.69 -61.92 11.87
CA ASP A 330 -35.40 -61.52 13.07
C ASP A 330 -36.66 -62.39 13.25
N THR A 331 -36.70 -63.11 14.36
CA THR A 331 -37.72 -64.11 14.67
C THR A 331 -38.40 -63.86 16.01
N VAL A 332 -38.12 -62.76 16.72
CA VAL A 332 -38.36 -62.75 18.18
C VAL A 332 -39.12 -61.56 18.78
N GLU A 333 -39.35 -60.41 18.13
CA GLU A 333 -40.21 -59.39 18.78
C GLU A 333 -41.11 -58.61 17.83
N LEU A 334 -42.41 -58.54 18.15
CA LEU A 334 -43.28 -57.52 17.56
C LEU A 334 -43.01 -56.20 18.29
N ASP A 335 -42.28 -55.30 17.66
CA ASP A 335 -42.19 -53.92 18.15
C ASP A 335 -43.42 -53.13 17.71
N VAL A 336 -44.25 -52.78 18.68
CA VAL A 336 -45.46 -51.98 18.46
C VAL A 336 -45.12 -50.53 18.79
N SER A 337 -45.02 -49.69 17.76
CA SER A 337 -44.85 -48.26 17.97
C SER A 337 -45.96 -47.73 18.88
N GLN A 338 -45.55 -47.10 19.99
CA GLN A 338 -46.51 -46.57 20.96
C GLN A 338 -47.06 -45.21 20.55
N SER A 339 -46.57 -44.60 19.48
CA SER A 339 -47.01 -43.27 19.06
C SER A 339 -46.87 -43.03 17.57
N PHE A 340 -47.80 -42.25 17.00
CA PHE A 340 -47.70 -41.76 15.62
C PHE A 340 -48.39 -40.40 15.47
N THR A 341 -48.05 -39.67 14.41
CA THR A 341 -48.39 -38.28 14.15
C THR A 341 -49.05 -38.13 12.77
N PRO A 342 -50.35 -38.46 12.61
CA PRO A 342 -51.03 -38.46 11.32
C PRO A 342 -51.40 -37.05 10.82
N ASN A 343 -50.43 -36.15 10.67
CA ASN A 343 -50.60 -34.75 10.29
C ASN A 343 -50.39 -34.50 8.77
N GLY A 344 -49.90 -35.49 8.03
CA GLY A 344 -49.66 -35.46 6.58
C GLY A 344 -48.32 -34.83 6.18
N ASP A 345 -47.34 -34.79 7.08
CA ASP A 345 -45.98 -34.26 6.80
C ASP A 345 -45.02 -35.32 6.22
N GLY A 346 -45.46 -36.58 6.13
CA GLY A 346 -44.68 -37.71 5.63
C GLY A 346 -43.87 -38.44 6.70
N ILE A 347 -43.93 -38.01 7.96
CA ILE A 347 -43.18 -38.60 9.08
C ILE A 347 -44.17 -39.20 10.09
N ASN A 348 -44.06 -40.52 10.34
CA ASN A 348 -44.91 -41.25 11.30
C ASN A 348 -46.43 -41.00 11.08
N ASP A 349 -46.84 -40.87 9.82
CA ASP A 349 -48.23 -40.59 9.45
C ASP A 349 -49.16 -41.79 9.65
N THR A 350 -48.60 -43.01 9.66
CA THR A 350 -49.32 -44.26 9.93
C THR A 350 -48.83 -44.89 11.21
N TRP A 351 -49.71 -45.68 11.84
CA TRP A 351 -49.30 -46.48 12.99
C TRP A 351 -48.53 -47.71 12.53
N VAL A 352 -47.27 -47.81 12.94
CA VAL A 352 -46.38 -48.92 12.55
C VAL A 352 -46.32 -49.97 13.65
N ILE A 353 -46.51 -51.22 13.26
CA ILE A 353 -46.19 -52.41 14.04
C ILE A 353 -45.13 -53.16 13.24
N TYR A 354 -43.92 -53.22 13.77
CA TYR A 354 -42.80 -53.92 13.13
C TYR A 354 -43.02 -55.43 13.23
N ASN A 355 -42.58 -56.15 12.20
CA ASN A 355 -42.69 -57.60 12.05
C ASN A 355 -44.13 -58.16 12.03
N ILE A 356 -45.16 -57.30 11.86
CA ILE A 356 -46.57 -57.75 11.80
C ILE A 356 -46.89 -58.54 10.52
N GLU A 357 -46.16 -58.30 9.44
CA GLU A 357 -46.27 -58.99 8.15
C GLU A 357 -45.87 -60.47 8.23
N ASN A 358 -45.06 -60.85 9.22
CA ASN A 358 -44.75 -62.25 9.54
C ASN A 358 -45.97 -63.00 10.11
N TYR A 359 -47.05 -62.27 10.45
CA TYR A 359 -48.29 -62.80 11.00
C TYR A 359 -49.48 -62.49 10.06
N PRO A 360 -49.58 -63.14 8.88
CA PRO A 360 -50.61 -62.84 7.89
C PRO A 360 -52.04 -63.19 8.32
N ASN A 361 -52.20 -63.94 9.41
CA ASN A 361 -53.51 -64.24 10.01
C ASN A 361 -53.87 -63.29 11.15
N SER A 362 -53.01 -62.31 11.44
CA SER A 362 -53.18 -61.41 12.57
C SER A 362 -54.47 -60.59 12.49
N LEU A 363 -54.97 -60.19 13.66
CA LEU A 363 -56.12 -59.32 13.84
C LEU A 363 -55.76 -58.23 14.84
N VAL A 364 -55.53 -57.02 14.29
CA VAL A 364 -55.24 -55.81 15.05
C VAL A 364 -56.55 -55.08 15.36
N ARG A 365 -56.67 -54.55 16.57
CA ARG A 365 -57.82 -53.75 17.04
C ARG A 365 -57.35 -52.58 17.87
N VAL A 366 -58.02 -51.42 17.74
CA VAL A 366 -57.76 -50.23 18.54
C VAL A 366 -59.06 -49.69 19.10
N TYR A 367 -59.01 -49.27 20.37
CA TYR A 367 -60.14 -48.81 21.16
C TYR A 367 -59.88 -47.40 21.70
N ASN A 368 -60.93 -46.58 21.77
CA ASN A 368 -60.86 -45.31 22.47
C ASN A 368 -61.03 -45.48 23.99
N SER A 369 -60.89 -44.39 24.74
CA SER A 369 -60.98 -44.34 26.21
C SER A 369 -62.33 -44.79 26.80
N TRP A 370 -63.40 -44.86 25.99
CA TRP A 370 -64.70 -45.41 26.41
C TRP A 370 -64.86 -46.91 26.09
N GLY A 371 -63.80 -47.57 25.62
CA GLY A 371 -63.81 -48.98 25.22
C GLY A 371 -64.52 -49.25 23.89
N LYS A 372 -64.79 -48.22 23.08
CA LYS A 372 -65.38 -48.39 21.76
C LYS A 372 -64.28 -48.63 20.73
N GLU A 373 -64.41 -49.69 19.94
CA GLU A 373 -63.51 -50.00 18.84
C GLU A 373 -63.55 -48.88 17.79
N VAL A 374 -62.37 -48.33 17.50
CA VAL A 374 -62.17 -47.26 16.52
C VAL A 374 -61.39 -47.71 15.30
N PHE A 375 -60.69 -48.85 15.35
CA PHE A 375 -60.02 -49.44 14.20
C PHE A 375 -59.93 -50.96 14.38
N SER A 376 -59.97 -51.69 13.26
CA SER A 376 -59.67 -53.12 13.24
C SER A 376 -59.30 -53.56 11.82
N ALA A 377 -58.21 -54.34 11.71
CA ALA A 377 -57.72 -54.88 10.45
C ALA A 377 -57.25 -56.33 10.64
N LYS A 378 -57.55 -57.18 9.65
CA LYS A 378 -56.88 -58.48 9.49
C LYS A 378 -55.69 -58.30 8.58
N ASN A 379 -54.57 -58.96 8.87
CA ASN A 379 -53.32 -58.80 8.12
C ASN A 379 -52.98 -57.30 7.98
N TYR A 380 -52.81 -56.63 9.11
CA TYR A 380 -52.58 -55.18 9.12
C TYR A 380 -51.30 -54.86 8.32
N GLN A 381 -51.31 -53.77 7.54
CA GLN A 381 -50.24 -53.44 6.58
C GLN A 381 -49.56 -52.10 6.90
N ASN A 382 -49.60 -51.67 8.17
CA ASN A 382 -49.01 -50.39 8.59
C ASN A 382 -49.55 -49.16 7.82
N ASP A 383 -50.82 -49.22 7.41
CA ASP A 383 -51.49 -48.26 6.52
C ASP A 383 -52.59 -47.43 7.23
N TRP A 384 -52.65 -47.46 8.57
CA TRP A 384 -53.66 -46.73 9.32
C TRP A 384 -53.19 -45.33 9.73
N GLU A 385 -53.79 -44.31 9.09
CA GLU A 385 -53.58 -42.87 9.35
C GLU A 385 -54.46 -42.31 10.48
N GLY A 386 -54.93 -43.16 11.40
CA GLY A 386 -55.74 -42.71 12.53
C GLY A 386 -57.18 -42.33 12.18
N GLN A 387 -57.79 -42.92 11.16
CA GLN A 387 -59.22 -42.73 10.84
C GLN A 387 -60.15 -43.67 11.61
N TYR A 388 -61.39 -43.24 11.90
CA TYR A 388 -62.40 -44.09 12.52
C TYR A 388 -62.82 -45.27 11.62
N LYS A 389 -63.11 -46.42 12.24
CA LYS A 389 -63.58 -47.63 11.57
C LYS A 389 -64.81 -47.33 10.71
N ASN A 390 -64.72 -47.64 9.41
CA ASN A 390 -65.76 -47.42 8.39
C ASN A 390 -66.15 -45.94 8.18
N LEU A 391 -65.31 -44.98 8.57
CA LEU A 391 -65.56 -43.55 8.39
C LEU A 391 -64.30 -42.86 7.85
N ASN A 392 -64.47 -41.86 7.00
CA ASN A 392 -63.35 -41.04 6.50
C ASN A 392 -62.97 -39.90 7.47
N ASN A 393 -63.49 -39.91 8.70
CA ASN A 393 -63.17 -38.88 9.70
C ASN A 393 -61.94 -39.33 10.49
N LYS A 394 -60.98 -38.42 10.67
CA LYS A 394 -59.81 -38.63 11.55
C LYS A 394 -60.25 -38.73 13.02
N LEU A 395 -59.50 -39.52 13.79
CA LEU A 395 -59.50 -39.49 15.23
C LEU A 395 -59.05 -38.10 15.73
N PRO A 396 -59.42 -37.70 16.96
CA PRO A 396 -58.88 -36.51 17.58
C PRO A 396 -57.35 -36.42 17.45
N ASP A 397 -56.85 -35.23 17.09
CA ASP A 397 -55.44 -34.95 16.86
C ASP A 397 -54.56 -35.22 18.08
N SER A 398 -55.13 -35.39 19.29
CA SER A 398 -54.40 -35.91 20.43
C SER A 398 -55.26 -36.83 21.28
N GLY A 399 -54.70 -37.95 21.72
CA GLY A 399 -55.40 -38.87 22.62
C GLY A 399 -54.68 -40.19 22.86
N SER A 400 -55.06 -40.86 23.94
CA SER A 400 -54.62 -42.22 24.26
C SER A 400 -55.67 -43.23 23.81
N TYR A 401 -55.20 -44.27 23.15
CA TYR A 401 -55.96 -45.40 22.62
C TYR A 401 -55.35 -46.68 23.15
N TYR A 402 -56.15 -47.73 23.24
CA TYR A 402 -55.69 -49.04 23.69
C TYR A 402 -55.77 -50.01 22.52
N PHE A 403 -54.69 -50.75 22.26
CA PHE A 403 -54.63 -51.70 21.16
C PHE A 403 -54.59 -53.14 21.65
N GLN A 404 -55.03 -54.06 20.78
CA GLN A 404 -54.94 -55.50 20.97
C GLN A 404 -54.55 -56.16 19.65
N ILE A 405 -53.64 -57.13 19.72
CA ILE A 405 -53.13 -57.89 18.58
C ILE A 405 -53.32 -59.38 18.90
N ASP A 406 -54.03 -60.05 18.01
CA ASP A 406 -54.21 -61.51 17.96
C ASP A 406 -53.41 -62.00 16.75
N LEU A 407 -52.26 -62.63 16.95
CA LEU A 407 -51.26 -62.88 15.91
C LEU A 407 -51.65 -64.02 14.98
N ASP A 408 -52.38 -65.02 15.48
CA ASP A 408 -52.78 -66.20 14.70
C ASP A 408 -54.27 -66.18 14.31
N GLY A 409 -55.02 -65.18 14.76
CA GLY A 409 -56.44 -65.01 14.46
C GLY A 409 -57.35 -65.97 15.23
N ASN A 410 -56.86 -66.58 16.31
CA ASN A 410 -57.59 -67.58 17.10
C ASN A 410 -58.61 -66.95 18.08
N GLY A 411 -58.58 -65.63 18.24
CA GLY A 411 -59.44 -64.84 19.13
C GLY A 411 -58.85 -64.52 20.49
N ASN A 412 -57.65 -65.01 20.82
CA ASN A 412 -56.87 -64.63 22.00
C ASN A 412 -56.01 -63.42 21.68
N VAL A 413 -55.74 -62.60 22.69
CA VAL A 413 -54.86 -61.44 22.54
C VAL A 413 -53.45 -61.86 22.95
N ASP A 414 -52.51 -61.76 22.03
CA ASP A 414 -51.10 -62.10 22.24
C ASP A 414 -50.30 -60.87 22.70
N GLN A 415 -50.66 -59.67 22.22
CA GLN A 415 -50.03 -58.41 22.62
C GLN A 415 -51.07 -57.30 22.76
N ASP A 416 -50.91 -56.46 23.78
CA ASP A 416 -51.76 -55.30 24.03
C ASP A 416 -50.96 -54.16 24.64
N GLY A 417 -51.53 -52.96 24.60
CA GLY A 417 -50.84 -51.79 25.11
C GLY A 417 -51.55 -50.48 24.80
N TRP A 418 -50.84 -49.39 25.06
CA TRP A 418 -51.32 -48.03 24.81
C TRP A 418 -50.66 -47.45 23.57
N LEU A 419 -51.49 -46.78 22.77
CA LEU A 419 -51.13 -46.03 21.57
C LEU A 419 -51.48 -44.57 21.78
N TYR A 420 -50.53 -43.67 21.54
CA TYR A 420 -50.68 -42.24 21.69
C TYR A 420 -50.68 -41.57 20.32
N LEU A 421 -51.81 -40.94 19.96
CA LEU A 421 -51.81 -40.01 18.83
C LEU A 421 -51.37 -38.64 19.33
N THR A 422 -50.41 -38.04 18.63
CA THR A 422 -49.98 -36.66 18.86
C THR A 422 -50.01 -35.89 17.55
N GLY A 423 -50.81 -34.82 17.49
CA GLY A 423 -50.92 -33.94 16.36
C GLY A 423 -50.12 -32.68 16.65
N LEU A 424 -48.98 -32.56 15.96
CA LEU A 424 -48.28 -31.28 15.82
C LEU A 424 -48.63 -30.68 14.47
#